data_AF-A0A552X4G2-F1
#
_entry.id   AF-A0A552X4G2-F1
#
_cell.length_a   1.000
_cell.length_b   1.000
_cell.length_c   1.000
_cell.angle_alpha   90.00
_cell.angle_beta   90.00
_cell.angle_gamma   90.00
#
_symmetry.space_group_name_H-M   'P 1'
#
loop_
_entity.id
_entity.type
_entity.pdbx_description
1 polymer ?
#
loop_
_entity_poly.entity_id
_entity_poly.type
_entity_poly.pdbx_seq_one_letter_code
_entity_poly.pdbx_strand_id
1 'polypeptide(L)'
;MELEERFEKFMLSLPSVEGIDLIELEESDRKQKKADYLAMGRQIVIEQKCINQEQASKIQEEVEKFSDADEYPIFYGKRDLNSVIDKLPNKEDIKRTIYSKSTRLLESYLIQANKQIESTVNIFGLSSTCGILVVLNDKVKVLSPEIVASRIQQRLKETRIGNPRFPQIDYVIFISETHNFEGVPIIVVLEGANASENSSAISEYIDYLIHSWGHFNGGDCAKLADSKTCFKKIKENEDPIPDKLTRSEARIHWYRNNRYMEGWTDRQVAMGAAKLIDDIQPFIMKGGPSLPANELAELMMQFGDFIEESNLRGLDIREFNKYHQR
;
A
#
# COMPACT_ATOMS: atom_id res chain seq x y z
N MET A 1 -16.59 -2.95 -7.64
CA MET A 1 -16.15 -4.36 -7.76
C MET A 1 -14.81 -4.41 -7.07
N GLU A 2 -14.66 -5.29 -6.08
CA GLU A 2 -13.41 -5.42 -5.33
C GLU A 2 -12.27 -5.89 -6.25
N LEU A 3 -11.02 -5.57 -5.89
CA LEU A 3 -9.85 -5.92 -6.70
C LEU A 3 -9.76 -7.43 -6.96
N GLU A 4 -10.08 -8.25 -5.94
CA GLU A 4 -10.09 -9.71 -6.01
C GLU A 4 -11.02 -10.24 -7.12
N GLU A 5 -12.31 -9.87 -7.06
CA GLU A 5 -13.32 -10.28 -8.05
C GLU A 5 -13.00 -9.75 -9.45
N ARG A 6 -12.43 -8.55 -9.55
CA ARG A 6 -12.05 -7.96 -10.83
C ARG A 6 -10.88 -8.72 -11.45
N PHE A 7 -9.90 -9.10 -10.65
CA PHE A 7 -8.76 -9.88 -11.11
C PHE A 7 -9.19 -11.29 -11.53
N GLU A 8 -10.08 -11.94 -10.79
CA GLU A 8 -10.66 -13.23 -11.18
C GLU A 8 -11.39 -13.14 -12.53
N LYS A 9 -12.26 -12.15 -12.72
CA LYS A 9 -12.94 -11.92 -14.00
C LYS A 9 -11.98 -11.68 -15.15
N PHE A 10 -10.89 -10.95 -14.89
CA PHE A 10 -9.82 -10.76 -15.86
C PHE A 10 -9.17 -12.09 -16.24
N MET A 11 -8.71 -12.87 -15.25
CA MET A 11 -8.04 -14.15 -15.47
C MET A 11 -8.92 -15.10 -16.30
N LEU A 12 -10.19 -15.24 -15.92
CA LEU A 12 -11.15 -16.11 -16.62
C LEU A 12 -11.57 -15.58 -18.00
N SER A 13 -11.28 -14.32 -18.34
CA SER A 13 -11.50 -13.78 -19.67
C SER A 13 -10.38 -14.14 -20.67
N LEU A 14 -9.22 -14.58 -20.17
CA LEU A 14 -8.09 -14.93 -21.02
C LEU A 14 -8.27 -16.34 -21.60
N PRO A 15 -8.16 -16.52 -22.93
CA PRO A 15 -8.35 -17.84 -23.55
C PRO A 15 -7.27 -18.86 -23.20
N SER A 16 -6.16 -18.42 -22.61
CA SER A 16 -5.02 -19.25 -22.21
C SER A 16 -5.07 -19.69 -20.75
N VAL A 17 -6.13 -19.35 -20.02
CA VAL A 17 -6.28 -19.59 -18.58
C VAL A 17 -7.44 -20.55 -18.32
N GLU A 18 -7.22 -21.49 -17.41
CA GLU A 18 -8.23 -22.38 -16.85
C GLU A 18 -8.40 -22.04 -15.36
N GLY A 19 -9.61 -21.73 -14.91
CA GLY A 19 -9.94 -21.65 -13.49
C GLY A 19 -10.04 -23.04 -12.89
N ILE A 20 -9.21 -23.37 -11.89
CA ILE A 20 -9.09 -24.72 -11.35
C ILE A 20 -10.41 -25.19 -10.70
N ASP A 21 -11.15 -24.28 -10.06
CA ASP A 21 -12.45 -24.59 -9.46
C ASP A 21 -13.54 -24.97 -10.49
N LEU A 22 -13.32 -24.66 -11.77
CA LEU A 22 -14.21 -25.03 -12.87
C LEU A 22 -13.89 -26.41 -13.45
N ILE A 23 -12.77 -27.03 -13.04
CA ILE A 23 -12.34 -28.34 -13.52
C ILE A 23 -12.97 -29.43 -12.65
N GLU A 24 -13.61 -30.42 -13.29
CA GLU A 24 -14.16 -31.56 -12.58
C GLU A 24 -13.05 -32.47 -12.05
N LEU A 25 -12.97 -32.60 -10.72
CA LEU A 25 -12.00 -33.43 -10.01
C LEU A 25 -12.68 -34.53 -9.19
N GLU A 26 -11.92 -35.58 -8.87
CA GLU A 26 -12.29 -36.61 -7.91
C GLU A 26 -12.50 -36.02 -6.49
N GLU A 27 -13.35 -36.66 -5.67
CA GLU A 27 -13.73 -36.13 -4.36
C GLU A 27 -12.51 -35.94 -3.41
N SER A 28 -11.52 -36.83 -3.51
CA SER A 28 -10.27 -36.73 -2.75
C SER A 28 -9.47 -35.47 -3.08
N ASP A 29 -9.43 -35.09 -4.35
CA ASP A 29 -8.64 -33.94 -4.84
C ASP A 29 -9.39 -32.62 -4.68
N ARG A 30 -10.74 -32.66 -4.67
CA ARG A 30 -11.56 -31.50 -4.30
C ARG A 30 -11.26 -30.99 -2.89
N LYS A 31 -10.92 -31.87 -1.95
CA LYS A 31 -10.61 -31.52 -0.55
C LYS A 31 -9.21 -30.95 -0.35
N GLN A 32 -8.30 -31.13 -1.32
CA GLN A 32 -6.95 -30.58 -1.25
C GLN A 32 -6.96 -29.09 -1.57
N LYS A 33 -6.10 -28.32 -0.88
CA LYS A 33 -5.85 -26.91 -1.23
C LYS A 33 -5.01 -26.85 -2.49
N LYS A 34 -5.51 -26.13 -3.48
CA LYS A 34 -4.95 -26.01 -4.82
C LYS A 34 -4.83 -24.53 -5.18
N ALA A 35 -4.11 -24.27 -6.26
CA ALA A 35 -4.00 -22.97 -6.87
C ALA A 35 -5.31 -22.57 -7.55
N ASP A 36 -5.42 -21.30 -7.93
CA ASP A 36 -6.63 -20.76 -8.53
C ASP A 36 -6.66 -20.99 -10.04
N TYR A 37 -5.50 -20.93 -10.71
CA TYR A 37 -5.44 -21.00 -12.17
C TYR A 37 -4.32 -21.89 -12.71
N LEU A 38 -4.60 -22.48 -13.88
CA LEU A 38 -3.59 -23.01 -14.80
C LEU A 38 -3.54 -22.11 -16.03
N ALA A 39 -2.35 -21.85 -16.56
CA ALA A 39 -2.16 -20.99 -17.71
C ALA A 39 -1.18 -21.58 -18.72
N MET A 40 -1.23 -21.07 -19.95
CA MET A 40 -0.29 -21.40 -21.03
C MET A 40 -0.23 -22.92 -21.28
N GLY A 41 -1.38 -23.57 -21.47
CA GLY A 41 -1.44 -25.02 -21.65
C GLY A 41 -0.92 -25.80 -20.44
N ARG A 42 -1.19 -25.29 -19.23
CA ARG A 42 -0.78 -25.85 -17.92
C ARG A 42 0.73 -25.87 -17.67
N GLN A 43 1.49 -25.05 -18.40
CA GLN A 43 2.90 -24.80 -18.11
C GLN A 43 3.10 -23.85 -16.92
N ILE A 44 2.06 -23.10 -16.57
CA ILE A 44 2.08 -22.13 -15.48
C ILE A 44 0.97 -22.46 -14.48
N VAL A 45 1.31 -22.43 -13.19
CA VAL A 45 0.37 -22.57 -12.07
C VAL A 45 0.34 -21.24 -11.32
N ILE A 46 -0.85 -20.65 -11.13
CA ILE A 46 -1.01 -19.32 -10.55
C ILE A 46 -1.88 -19.40 -9.29
N GLU A 47 -1.32 -18.97 -8.16
CA GLU A 47 -2.05 -18.73 -6.91
C GLU A 47 -2.29 -17.23 -6.74
N GLN A 48 -3.53 -16.86 -6.41
CA GLN A 48 -3.97 -15.52 -6.09
C GLN A 48 -4.15 -15.35 -4.58
N LYS A 49 -3.61 -14.26 -4.03
CA LYS A 49 -3.87 -13.83 -2.65
C LYS A 49 -4.25 -12.36 -2.60
N CYS A 50 -5.44 -12.07 -2.08
CA CYS A 50 -5.87 -10.70 -1.81
C CYS A 50 -5.70 -10.34 -0.33
N ILE A 51 -5.31 -9.10 -0.03
CA ILE A 51 -5.33 -8.59 1.34
C ILE A 51 -6.76 -8.17 1.68
N ASN A 52 -7.40 -8.92 2.57
CA ASN A 52 -8.78 -8.66 2.95
C ASN A 52 -8.90 -7.58 4.04
N GLN A 53 -10.13 -7.15 4.31
CA GLN A 53 -10.41 -6.09 5.29
C GLN A 53 -9.91 -6.43 6.70
N GLU A 54 -10.08 -7.68 7.15
CA GLU A 54 -9.64 -8.10 8.50
C GLU A 54 -8.12 -8.03 8.63
N GLN A 55 -7.39 -8.47 7.62
CA GLN A 55 -5.93 -8.40 7.58
C GLN A 55 -5.44 -6.95 7.50
N ALA A 56 -6.10 -6.12 6.70
CA ALA A 56 -5.82 -4.70 6.63
C ALA A 56 -6.00 -4.03 7.99
N SER A 57 -7.11 -4.30 8.69
CA SER A 57 -7.37 -3.78 10.04
C SER A 57 -6.31 -4.23 11.03
N LYS A 58 -5.88 -5.50 11.03
CA LYS A 58 -4.81 -5.98 11.91
C LYS A 58 -3.47 -5.29 11.64
N ILE A 59 -3.16 -5.04 10.37
CA ILE A 59 -1.94 -4.30 10.00
C ILE A 59 -2.04 -2.85 10.50
N GLN A 60 -3.21 -2.21 10.37
CA GLN A 60 -3.47 -0.86 10.83
C GLN A 60 -3.36 -0.76 12.37
N GLU A 61 -3.94 -1.71 13.12
CA GLU A 61 -3.81 -1.77 14.58
C GLU A 61 -2.35 -1.90 15.03
N GLU A 62 -1.53 -2.69 14.32
CA GLU A 62 -0.10 -2.79 14.63
C GLU A 62 0.65 -1.48 14.37
N VAL A 63 0.22 -0.69 13.38
CA VAL A 63 0.75 0.65 13.13
C VAL A 63 0.33 1.63 14.24
N GLU A 64 -0.93 1.59 14.66
CA GLU A 64 -1.51 2.47 15.69
C GLU A 64 -0.90 2.24 17.08
N LYS A 65 -0.42 1.03 17.41
CA LYS A 65 0.32 0.81 18.66
C LYS A 65 1.56 1.69 18.82
N PHE A 66 2.07 2.27 17.73
CA PHE A 66 3.18 3.22 17.78
C PHE A 66 2.72 4.68 17.94
N SER A 67 1.42 4.99 17.78
CA SER A 67 0.89 6.32 18.06
C SER A 67 0.72 6.63 19.55
N ASP A 68 0.70 5.61 20.40
CA ASP A 68 0.54 5.76 21.85
C ASP A 68 1.86 6.04 22.60
N ALA A 69 2.99 6.12 21.90
CA ALA A 69 4.28 6.45 22.50
C ALA A 69 4.39 7.96 22.77
N ASP A 70 4.97 8.36 23.91
CA ASP A 70 5.18 9.78 24.27
C ASP A 70 5.96 10.58 23.20
N GLU A 71 6.80 9.89 22.43
CA GLU A 71 7.60 10.46 21.34
C GLU A 71 6.79 10.72 20.07
N TYR A 72 5.59 10.15 19.93
CA TYR A 72 4.75 10.31 18.74
C TYR A 72 4.31 11.77 18.58
N PRO A 73 4.42 12.35 17.37
CA PRO A 73 4.08 13.75 17.16
C PRO A 73 2.58 13.96 17.39
N ILE A 74 2.22 15.06 18.05
CA ILE A 74 0.82 15.45 18.18
C ILE A 74 0.42 16.20 16.92
N PHE A 75 -0.67 15.76 16.28
CA PHE A 75 -1.22 16.40 15.10
C PHE A 75 -2.74 16.25 15.01
N TYR A 76 -3.36 17.11 14.19
CA TYR A 76 -4.79 17.02 13.89
C TYR A 76 -5.00 16.43 12.49
N GLY A 77 -5.95 15.51 12.35
CA GLY A 77 -6.30 14.88 11.07
C GLY A 77 -5.53 13.58 10.79
N LYS A 78 -5.53 13.14 9.52
CA LYS A 78 -4.78 11.95 9.05
C LYS A 78 -3.43 12.38 8.45
N ARG A 79 -2.38 11.60 8.67
CA ARG A 79 -1.06 11.79 8.05
C ARG A 79 -0.58 10.51 7.38
N ASP A 80 0.26 10.69 6.36
CA ASP A 80 1.08 9.60 5.83
C ASP A 80 1.99 9.08 6.95
N LEU A 81 1.98 7.76 7.14
CA LEU A 81 2.73 7.10 8.20
C LEU A 81 4.24 7.33 8.06
N ASN A 82 4.77 7.37 6.83
CA ASN A 82 6.20 7.58 6.61
C ASN A 82 6.64 8.97 7.07
N SER A 83 5.85 10.00 6.76
CA SER A 83 6.07 11.37 7.21
C SER A 83 6.13 11.52 8.73
N VAL A 84 5.34 10.72 9.45
CA VAL A 84 5.33 10.68 10.91
C VAL A 84 6.56 9.97 11.44
N ILE A 85 6.86 8.76 10.93
CA ILE A 85 7.99 7.97 11.42
C ILE A 85 9.33 8.68 11.16
N ASP A 86 9.47 9.39 10.04
CA ASP A 86 10.73 10.07 9.66
C ASP A 86 11.21 11.11 10.69
N LYS A 87 10.30 11.63 11.51
CA LYS A 87 10.60 12.62 12.55
C LYS A 87 10.84 12.02 13.94
N LEU A 88 10.66 10.71 14.11
CA LEU A 88 10.88 10.05 15.39
C LEU A 88 12.39 9.83 15.64
N PRO A 89 12.88 9.98 16.89
CA PRO A 89 14.28 9.79 17.23
C PRO A 89 14.76 8.35 16.97
N ASN A 90 13.87 7.36 17.12
CA ASN A 90 14.13 5.94 16.89
C ASN A 90 13.54 5.40 15.57
N LYS A 91 13.42 6.28 14.55
CA LYS A 91 12.71 5.98 13.29
C LYS A 91 13.08 4.67 12.62
N GLU A 92 14.36 4.29 12.58
CA GLU A 92 14.80 3.06 11.89
C GLU A 92 14.32 1.79 12.60
N ASP A 93 14.33 1.78 13.94
CA ASP A 93 13.85 0.66 14.73
C ASP A 93 12.33 0.55 14.69
N ILE A 94 11.63 1.68 14.69
CA ILE A 94 10.17 1.75 14.55
C ILE A 94 9.76 1.28 13.16
N LYS A 95 10.40 1.78 12.08
CA LYS A 95 10.19 1.31 10.70
C LYS A 95 10.41 -0.19 10.61
N ARG A 96 11.55 -0.70 11.10
CA ARG A 96 11.85 -2.14 11.06
C ARG A 96 10.78 -2.96 11.78
N THR A 97 10.27 -2.48 12.91
CA THR A 97 9.28 -3.21 13.69
C THR A 97 7.92 -3.21 13.02
N ILE A 98 7.44 -2.04 12.58
CA ILE A 98 6.19 -1.89 11.83
C ILE A 98 6.27 -2.76 10.57
N TYR A 99 7.30 -2.60 9.75
CA TYR A 99 7.44 -3.37 8.51
C TYR A 99 7.58 -4.87 8.77
N SER A 100 8.35 -5.28 9.78
CA SER A 100 8.47 -6.70 10.12
C SER A 100 7.13 -7.32 10.47
N LYS A 101 6.30 -6.61 11.25
CA LYS A 101 4.97 -7.08 11.64
C LYS A 101 3.97 -7.01 10.50
N SER A 102 3.88 -5.87 9.81
CA SER A 102 2.95 -5.64 8.69
C SER A 102 3.22 -6.59 7.52
N THR A 103 4.47 -7.01 7.33
CA THR A 103 4.82 -7.94 6.25
C THR A 103 4.79 -9.43 6.62
N ARG A 104 4.44 -9.78 7.88
CA ARG A 104 4.23 -11.20 8.26
C ARG A 104 3.19 -11.87 7.38
N LEU A 105 2.19 -11.11 6.95
CA LEU A 105 1.16 -11.59 6.02
C LEU A 105 1.78 -12.10 4.71
N LEU A 106 2.73 -11.35 4.14
CA LEU A 106 3.39 -11.72 2.89
C LEU A 106 4.15 -13.05 3.01
N GLU A 107 4.79 -13.30 4.15
CA GLU A 107 5.44 -14.58 4.41
C GLU A 107 4.42 -15.72 4.51
N SER A 108 3.27 -15.49 5.13
CA SER A 108 2.20 -16.48 5.17
C SER A 108 1.64 -16.79 3.78
N TYR A 109 1.62 -15.81 2.88
CA TYR A 109 1.19 -15.99 1.49
C TYR A 109 2.19 -16.84 0.70
N LEU A 110 3.49 -16.57 0.82
CA LEU A 110 4.54 -17.40 0.22
C LEU A 110 4.45 -18.86 0.69
N ILE A 111 4.26 -19.09 1.99
CA ILE A 111 4.14 -20.46 2.54
C ILE A 111 2.91 -21.18 1.98
N GLN A 112 1.77 -20.50 1.90
CA GLN A 112 0.53 -21.10 1.41
C GLN A 112 0.60 -21.38 -0.09
N ALA A 113 1.00 -20.37 -0.87
CA ALA A 113 1.13 -20.48 -2.32
C ALA A 113 2.10 -21.59 -2.72
N ASN A 114 3.26 -21.71 -2.07
CA ASN A 114 4.21 -22.77 -2.37
C ASN A 114 3.59 -24.17 -2.20
N LYS A 115 2.77 -24.37 -1.16
CA LYS A 115 2.09 -25.65 -0.92
C LYS A 115 0.94 -25.90 -1.90
N GLN A 116 0.19 -24.85 -2.25
CA GLN A 116 -0.94 -24.94 -3.19
C GLN A 116 -0.45 -25.21 -4.61
N ILE A 117 0.63 -24.57 -5.03
CA ILE A 117 1.30 -24.84 -6.32
C ILE A 117 1.80 -26.28 -6.35
N GLU A 118 2.52 -26.74 -5.32
CA GLU A 118 2.98 -28.13 -5.21
C GLU A 118 1.83 -29.14 -5.29
N SER A 119 0.75 -28.90 -4.53
CA SER A 119 -0.42 -29.77 -4.54
C SER A 119 -1.08 -29.79 -5.92
N THR A 120 -1.18 -28.66 -6.60
CA THR A 120 -1.75 -28.56 -7.94
C THR A 120 -0.93 -29.33 -8.96
N VAL A 121 0.39 -29.18 -8.94
CA VAL A 121 1.31 -29.95 -9.79
C VAL A 121 1.11 -31.44 -9.61
N ASN A 122 0.96 -31.90 -8.36
CA ASN A 122 0.73 -33.31 -8.06
C ASN A 122 -0.65 -33.81 -8.51
N ILE A 123 -1.72 -33.05 -8.26
CA ILE A 123 -3.11 -33.42 -8.63
C ILE A 123 -3.24 -33.58 -10.14
N PHE A 124 -2.65 -32.65 -10.90
CA PHE A 124 -2.76 -32.65 -12.36
C PHE A 124 -1.62 -33.41 -13.06
N GLY A 125 -0.69 -34.02 -12.31
CA GLY A 125 0.44 -34.76 -12.85
C GLY A 125 1.33 -33.91 -13.77
N LEU A 126 1.50 -32.63 -13.45
CA LEU A 126 2.21 -31.68 -14.30
C LEU A 126 3.72 -31.89 -14.18
N SER A 127 4.43 -31.81 -15.30
CA SER A 127 5.90 -31.87 -15.34
C SER A 127 6.46 -30.50 -15.71
N SER A 128 7.43 -30.00 -14.93
CA SER A 128 8.16 -28.76 -15.22
C SER A 128 7.25 -27.54 -15.41
N THR A 129 6.61 -27.10 -14.33
CA THR A 129 5.72 -25.93 -14.34
C THR A 129 6.35 -24.74 -13.65
N CYS A 130 6.11 -23.55 -14.20
CA CYS A 130 6.42 -22.29 -13.54
C CYS A 130 5.31 -21.93 -12.54
N GLY A 131 5.66 -21.78 -11.27
CA GLY A 131 4.76 -21.33 -10.22
C GLY A 131 4.77 -19.82 -10.05
N ILE A 132 3.59 -19.20 -10.08
CA ILE A 132 3.41 -17.75 -9.90
C ILE A 132 2.51 -17.49 -8.69
N LEU A 133 2.95 -16.61 -7.81
CA LEU A 133 2.09 -16.02 -6.77
C LEU A 133 1.69 -14.60 -7.16
N VAL A 134 0.40 -14.34 -7.29
CA VAL A 134 -0.17 -13.00 -7.44
C VAL A 134 -0.62 -12.49 -6.07
N VAL A 135 -0.14 -11.33 -5.65
CA VAL A 135 -0.57 -10.65 -4.42
C VAL A 135 -1.26 -9.34 -4.79
N LEU A 136 -2.52 -9.20 -4.34
CA LEU A 136 -3.38 -8.05 -4.63
C LEU A 136 -3.52 -7.17 -3.38
N ASN A 137 -3.28 -5.85 -3.52
CA ASN A 137 -3.39 -4.86 -2.44
C ASN A 137 -4.12 -3.59 -2.88
N ASP A 138 -5.38 -3.46 -2.48
CA ASP A 138 -6.22 -2.27 -2.62
C ASP A 138 -6.56 -1.59 -1.27
N LYS A 139 -6.05 -2.10 -0.14
CA LYS A 139 -6.46 -1.64 1.20
C LYS A 139 -5.33 -1.12 2.08
N VAL A 140 -4.10 -1.63 1.93
CA VAL A 140 -3.01 -1.40 2.88
C VAL A 140 -1.93 -0.48 2.31
N LYS A 141 -1.99 0.81 2.65
CA LYS A 141 -1.01 1.82 2.21
C LYS A 141 0.39 1.62 2.78
N VAL A 142 0.52 1.15 4.02
CA VAL A 142 1.85 0.87 4.62
C VAL A 142 2.64 -0.21 3.87
N LEU A 143 1.98 -1.05 3.07
CA LEU A 143 2.63 -2.01 2.18
C LEU A 143 2.97 -1.36 0.84
N SER A 144 3.91 -0.40 0.88
CA SER A 144 4.40 0.24 -0.33
C SER A 144 5.10 -0.76 -1.25
N PRO A 145 5.11 -0.54 -2.58
CA PRO A 145 5.77 -1.44 -3.52
C PRO A 145 7.25 -1.70 -3.19
N GLU A 146 7.97 -0.71 -2.66
CA GLU A 146 9.36 -0.87 -2.22
C GLU A 146 9.48 -1.83 -1.03
N ILE A 147 8.64 -1.65 -0.01
CA ILE A 147 8.64 -2.49 1.20
C ILE A 147 8.30 -3.93 0.82
N VAL A 148 7.27 -4.11 -0.01
CA VAL A 148 6.82 -5.41 -0.49
C VAL A 148 7.91 -6.08 -1.32
N ALA A 149 8.49 -5.37 -2.29
CA ALA A 149 9.57 -5.89 -3.14
C ALA A 149 10.77 -6.35 -2.32
N SER A 150 11.28 -5.47 -1.44
CA SER A 150 12.42 -5.76 -0.57
C SER A 150 12.16 -6.99 0.30
N ARG A 151 10.97 -7.06 0.91
CA ARG A 151 10.63 -8.14 1.84
C ARG A 151 10.42 -9.48 1.14
N ILE A 152 9.66 -9.50 0.04
CA ILE A 152 9.42 -10.74 -0.70
C ILE A 152 10.74 -11.25 -1.28
N GLN A 153 11.56 -10.37 -1.87
CA GLN A 153 12.86 -10.77 -2.40
C GLN A 153 13.81 -11.27 -1.31
N GLN A 154 13.79 -10.67 -0.10
CA GLN A 154 14.52 -11.21 1.05
C GLN A 154 14.10 -12.65 1.35
N ARG A 155 12.78 -12.93 1.39
CA ARG A 155 12.24 -14.26 1.71
C ARG A 155 12.49 -15.29 0.61
N LEU A 156 12.39 -14.91 -0.66
CA LEU A 156 12.66 -15.79 -1.80
C LEU A 156 14.14 -16.24 -1.87
N LYS A 157 15.07 -15.41 -1.39
CA LYS A 157 16.50 -15.72 -1.32
C LYS A 157 16.89 -16.64 -0.16
N GLU A 158 15.98 -16.90 0.78
CA GLU A 158 16.27 -17.77 1.92
C GLU A 158 16.40 -19.22 1.48
N THR A 159 17.33 -19.94 2.10
CA THR A 159 17.55 -21.37 1.87
C THR A 159 17.27 -22.17 3.14
N ARG A 160 16.85 -23.42 2.96
CA ARG A 160 16.64 -24.40 4.03
C ARG A 160 17.30 -25.72 3.63
N ILE A 161 18.32 -26.13 4.37
CA ILE A 161 19.10 -27.36 4.11
C ILE A 161 19.63 -27.36 2.66
N GLY A 162 20.20 -26.23 2.23
CA GLY A 162 20.82 -26.08 0.90
C GLY A 162 19.87 -25.82 -0.26
N ASN A 163 18.55 -25.96 -0.08
CA ASN A 163 17.55 -25.72 -1.13
C ASN A 163 16.83 -24.37 -0.92
N PRO A 164 16.29 -23.74 -1.98
CA PRO A 164 15.41 -22.58 -1.84
C PRO A 164 14.27 -22.86 -0.87
N ARG A 165 13.92 -21.89 -0.01
CA ARG A 165 12.83 -22.04 0.97
C ARG A 165 11.46 -22.18 0.30
N PHE A 166 11.28 -21.56 -0.87
CA PHE A 166 10.05 -21.55 -1.66
C PHE A 166 10.33 -22.05 -3.08
N PRO A 167 10.65 -23.34 -3.27
CA PRO A 167 11.12 -23.85 -4.56
C PRO A 167 10.02 -23.92 -5.63
N GLN A 168 8.75 -23.78 -5.24
CA GLN A 168 7.60 -23.83 -6.15
C GLN A 168 7.13 -22.45 -6.60
N ILE A 169 7.85 -21.39 -6.23
CA ILE A 169 7.51 -20.00 -6.60
C ILE A 169 8.66 -19.45 -7.44
N ASP A 170 8.42 -19.41 -8.74
CA ASP A 170 9.33 -18.83 -9.73
C ASP A 170 9.16 -17.32 -9.84
N TYR A 171 7.91 -16.84 -9.75
CA TYR A 171 7.61 -15.41 -9.83
C TYR A 171 6.60 -14.99 -8.78
N VAL A 172 6.75 -13.76 -8.30
CA VAL A 172 5.72 -13.07 -7.53
C VAL A 172 5.31 -11.81 -8.28
N ILE A 173 4.02 -11.67 -8.55
CA ILE A 173 3.42 -10.48 -9.15
C ILE A 173 2.64 -9.76 -8.06
N PHE A 174 3.11 -8.58 -7.68
CA PHE A 174 2.40 -7.72 -6.72
C PHE A 174 1.66 -6.61 -7.47
N ILE A 175 0.34 -6.54 -7.29
CA ILE A 175 -0.54 -5.52 -7.87
C ILE A 175 -1.04 -4.64 -6.73
N SER A 176 -0.74 -3.34 -6.81
CA SER A 176 -1.11 -2.35 -5.81
C SER A 176 -1.99 -1.26 -6.42
N GLU A 177 -3.20 -1.10 -5.87
CA GLU A 177 -4.11 0.02 -6.15
C GLU A 177 -4.16 1.03 -5.01
N THR A 178 -3.34 0.84 -3.97
CA THR A 178 -3.12 1.84 -2.92
C THR A 178 -2.05 2.85 -3.29
N HIS A 179 -1.29 2.58 -4.35
CA HIS A 179 -0.18 3.40 -4.82
C HIS A 179 -0.23 3.55 -6.34
N ASN A 180 0.22 4.70 -6.83
CA ASN A 180 0.32 4.97 -8.26
C ASN A 180 1.69 5.54 -8.64
N PHE A 181 2.04 5.35 -9.90
CA PHE A 181 3.11 6.07 -10.58
C PHE A 181 2.48 6.82 -11.76
N GLU A 182 2.54 8.15 -11.73
CA GLU A 182 1.97 9.02 -12.79
C GLU A 182 0.47 8.74 -13.07
N GLY A 183 -0.31 8.42 -12.03
CA GLY A 183 -1.74 8.14 -12.14
C GLY A 183 -2.10 6.71 -12.52
N VAL A 184 -1.11 5.83 -12.66
CA VAL A 184 -1.29 4.43 -13.08
C VAL A 184 -1.02 3.47 -11.91
N PRO A 185 -1.82 2.40 -11.72
CA PRO A 185 -1.57 1.37 -10.71
C PRO A 185 -0.19 0.72 -10.86
N ILE A 186 0.37 0.27 -9.73
CA ILE A 186 1.73 -0.26 -9.69
C ILE A 186 1.70 -1.78 -9.75
N ILE A 187 2.53 -2.33 -10.64
CA ILE A 187 2.79 -3.76 -10.73
C ILE A 187 4.28 -3.99 -10.56
N VAL A 188 4.61 -4.87 -9.62
CA VAL A 188 5.98 -5.32 -9.36
C VAL A 188 6.09 -6.81 -9.65
N VAL A 189 7.04 -7.18 -10.49
CA VAL A 189 7.39 -8.58 -10.75
C VAL A 189 8.70 -8.89 -10.05
N LEU A 190 8.71 -9.96 -9.26
CA LEU A 190 9.88 -10.40 -8.51
C LEU A 190 10.22 -11.83 -8.91
N GLU A 191 11.50 -12.04 -9.19
CA GLU A 191 12.03 -13.36 -9.54
C GLU A 191 12.38 -14.15 -8.28
N GLY A 192 11.92 -15.41 -8.25
CA GLY A 192 12.31 -16.45 -7.31
C GLY A 192 13.59 -17.15 -7.74
N ALA A 193 13.99 -18.17 -6.98
CA ALA A 193 15.28 -18.84 -7.16
C ALA A 193 15.40 -19.58 -8.50
N ASN A 194 14.30 -20.09 -9.03
CA ASN A 194 14.26 -20.90 -10.24
C ASN A 194 13.82 -20.10 -11.48
N ALA A 195 13.56 -18.79 -11.34
CA ALA A 195 13.07 -17.94 -12.43
C ALA A 195 13.97 -18.01 -13.68
N SER A 196 15.29 -18.05 -13.50
CA SER A 196 16.26 -18.10 -14.60
C SER A 196 16.27 -19.41 -15.39
N GLU A 197 15.67 -20.48 -14.84
CA GLU A 197 15.57 -21.78 -15.50
C GLU A 197 14.35 -21.85 -16.44
N ASN A 198 13.42 -20.91 -16.31
CA ASN A 198 12.22 -20.85 -17.13
C ASN A 198 12.53 -20.35 -18.55
N SER A 199 11.73 -20.83 -19.51
CA SER A 199 11.88 -20.41 -20.92
C SER A 199 11.52 -18.93 -21.13
N SER A 200 12.06 -18.32 -22.18
CA SER A 200 11.70 -16.94 -22.55
C SER A 200 10.20 -16.75 -22.80
N ALA A 201 9.51 -17.80 -23.26
CA ALA A 201 8.07 -17.78 -23.48
C ALA A 201 7.26 -17.56 -22.19
N ILE A 202 7.76 -18.00 -21.02
CA ILE A 202 7.14 -17.72 -19.73
C ILE A 202 7.26 -16.24 -19.39
N SER A 203 8.45 -15.65 -19.58
CA SER A 203 8.65 -14.21 -19.37
C SER A 203 7.79 -13.36 -20.30
N GLU A 204 7.67 -13.75 -21.57
CA GLU A 204 6.76 -13.11 -22.54
C GLU A 204 5.29 -13.23 -22.11
N TYR A 205 4.89 -14.38 -21.56
CA TYR A 205 3.54 -14.57 -21.05
C TYR A 205 3.23 -13.72 -19.80
N ILE A 206 4.20 -13.59 -18.88
CA ILE A 206 4.07 -12.70 -17.72
C ILE A 206 3.89 -11.25 -18.19
N ASP A 207 4.66 -10.82 -19.19
CA ASP A 207 4.49 -9.50 -19.78
C ASP A 207 3.12 -9.35 -20.43
N TYR A 208 2.66 -10.34 -21.20
CA TYR A 208 1.31 -10.36 -21.75
C TYR A 208 0.23 -10.22 -20.66
N LEU A 209 0.36 -10.94 -19.54
CA LEU A 209 -0.58 -10.90 -18.42
C LEU A 209 -0.67 -9.47 -17.84
N ILE A 210 0.47 -8.84 -17.60
CA ILE A 210 0.58 -7.49 -17.02
C ILE A 210 -0.05 -6.44 -17.94
N HIS A 211 0.27 -6.48 -19.23
CA HIS A 211 -0.31 -5.54 -20.20
C HIS A 211 -1.81 -5.76 -20.38
N SER A 212 -2.24 -7.03 -20.42
CA SER A 212 -3.66 -7.37 -20.54
C SER A 212 -4.47 -6.93 -19.32
N TRP A 213 -3.90 -7.01 -18.12
CA TRP A 213 -4.54 -6.48 -16.91
C TRP A 213 -4.72 -4.96 -16.99
N GLY A 214 -3.72 -4.21 -17.47
CA GLY A 214 -3.86 -2.77 -17.70
C GLY A 214 -5.00 -2.45 -18.66
N HIS A 215 -5.00 -3.09 -19.83
CA HIS A 215 -6.04 -2.91 -20.83
C HIS A 215 -7.44 -3.29 -20.33
N PHE A 216 -7.55 -4.37 -19.55
CA PHE A 216 -8.83 -4.78 -18.94
C PHE A 216 -9.41 -3.69 -18.03
N ASN A 217 -8.56 -2.89 -17.40
CA ASN A 217 -8.96 -1.76 -16.55
C ASN A 217 -9.14 -0.43 -17.32
N GLY A 218 -9.01 -0.44 -18.65
CA GLY A 218 -9.20 0.75 -19.49
C GLY A 218 -8.04 1.75 -19.47
N GLY A 219 -6.85 1.32 -19.05
CA GLY A 219 -5.66 2.18 -18.99
C GLY A 219 -4.36 1.43 -19.26
N ASP A 220 -3.22 2.08 -19.01
CA ASP A 220 -1.90 1.45 -19.04
C ASP A 220 -1.54 0.90 -17.65
N CYS A 221 -0.43 0.16 -17.55
CA CYS A 221 0.16 -0.27 -16.28
C CYS A 221 1.64 0.10 -16.23
N ALA A 222 2.10 0.65 -15.11
CA ALA A 222 3.51 0.96 -14.92
C ALA A 222 4.24 -0.30 -14.45
N LYS A 223 5.03 -0.93 -15.35
CA LYS A 223 5.97 -1.99 -14.99
C LYS A 223 7.23 -1.37 -14.40
N LEU A 224 7.49 -1.60 -13.12
CA LEU A 224 8.71 -1.12 -12.47
C LEU A 224 9.85 -2.12 -12.68
N ALA A 225 10.70 -1.86 -13.70
CA ALA A 225 11.82 -2.72 -14.06
C ALA A 225 13.07 -2.54 -13.18
N ASP A 226 13.21 -1.41 -12.49
CA ASP A 226 14.36 -1.16 -11.61
C ASP A 226 13.95 -0.41 -10.33
N SER A 227 14.26 -1.04 -9.18
CA SER A 227 13.74 -0.68 -7.86
C SER A 227 14.25 0.67 -7.36
N LYS A 228 15.52 1.02 -7.56
CA LYS A 228 16.13 2.11 -6.79
C LYS A 228 15.76 3.52 -7.24
N THR A 229 15.45 3.73 -8.52
CA THR A 229 15.13 5.05 -9.09
C THR A 229 13.63 5.28 -9.26
N CYS A 230 12.85 4.22 -9.51
CA CYS A 230 11.41 4.36 -9.75
C CYS A 230 10.60 4.54 -8.47
N PHE A 231 11.03 3.95 -7.34
CA PHE A 231 10.27 4.02 -6.08
C PHE A 231 10.18 5.43 -5.49
N LYS A 232 11.13 6.33 -5.81
CA LYS A 232 11.10 7.74 -5.35
C LYS A 232 9.94 8.57 -5.93
N LYS A 233 9.29 8.09 -6.99
CA LYS A 233 8.20 8.79 -7.67
C LYS A 233 6.81 8.18 -7.39
N ILE A 234 6.76 7.12 -6.58
CA ILE A 234 5.50 6.49 -6.19
C ILE A 234 4.74 7.43 -5.25
N LYS A 235 3.45 7.57 -5.47
CA LYS A 235 2.53 8.29 -4.59
C LYS A 235 1.51 7.32 -4.01
N GLU A 236 1.14 7.52 -2.75
CA GLU A 236 -0.06 6.89 -2.21
C GLU A 236 -1.29 7.49 -2.89
N ASN A 237 -2.28 6.64 -3.18
CA ASN A 237 -3.57 7.11 -3.66
C ASN A 237 -4.28 7.89 -2.55
N GLU A 238 -4.83 9.04 -2.90
CA GLU A 238 -5.70 9.79 -2.00
C GLU A 238 -6.96 8.96 -1.71
N ASP A 239 -7.48 9.07 -0.49
CA ASP A 239 -8.78 8.46 -0.17
C ASP A 239 -9.84 9.09 -1.10
N PRO A 240 -10.81 8.30 -1.61
CA PRO A 240 -11.85 8.83 -2.48
C PRO A 240 -12.58 9.99 -1.80
N ILE A 241 -12.75 11.08 -2.54
CA ILE A 241 -13.47 12.28 -2.09
C ILE A 241 -14.92 11.89 -1.82
N PRO A 242 -15.46 12.06 -0.59
CA PRO A 242 -16.86 11.77 -0.31
C PRO A 242 -17.80 12.55 -1.22
N ASP A 243 -18.92 11.94 -1.65
CA ASP A 243 -19.95 12.57 -2.50
C ASP A 243 -20.51 13.88 -1.92
N LYS A 244 -20.35 14.10 -0.61
CA LYS A 244 -20.66 15.35 0.07
C LYS A 244 -19.46 15.79 0.88
N LEU A 245 -18.82 16.85 0.40
CA LEU A 245 -17.77 17.52 1.15
C LEU A 245 -18.37 18.43 2.21
N THR A 246 -17.91 18.28 3.44
CA THR A 246 -18.03 19.30 4.47
C THR A 246 -17.24 20.55 4.06
N ARG A 247 -17.56 21.70 4.67
CA ARG A 247 -16.80 22.95 4.43
C ARG A 247 -15.31 22.78 4.73
N SER A 248 -14.97 21.98 5.75
CA SER A 248 -13.59 21.68 6.12
C SER A 248 -12.87 20.87 5.05
N GLU A 249 -13.50 19.83 4.50
CA GLU A 249 -12.90 19.02 3.43
C GLU A 249 -12.73 19.81 2.14
N ALA A 250 -13.70 20.65 1.78
CA ALA A 250 -13.58 21.57 0.64
C ALA A 250 -12.42 22.56 0.83
N ARG A 251 -12.20 23.04 2.07
CA ARG A 251 -11.06 23.93 2.39
C ARG A 251 -9.72 23.21 2.27
N ILE A 252 -9.61 21.97 2.75
CA ILE A 252 -8.40 21.14 2.62
C ILE A 252 -8.02 20.99 1.13
N HIS A 253 -8.98 20.63 0.27
CA HIS A 253 -8.75 20.51 -1.17
C HIS A 253 -8.32 21.83 -1.80
N TRP A 254 -8.97 22.93 -1.44
CA TRP A 254 -8.59 24.25 -1.91
C TRP A 254 -7.15 24.59 -1.50
N TYR A 255 -6.79 24.33 -0.24
CA TYR A 255 -5.45 24.61 0.28
C TYR A 255 -4.38 23.80 -0.44
N ARG A 256 -4.59 22.49 -0.64
CA ARG A 256 -3.65 21.63 -1.40
C ARG A 256 -3.40 22.14 -2.82
N ASN A 257 -4.44 22.64 -3.49
CA ASN A 257 -4.34 23.23 -4.83
C ASN A 257 -3.76 24.64 -4.85
N ASN A 258 -3.79 25.35 -3.72
CA ASN A 258 -3.35 26.74 -3.59
C ASN A 258 -2.40 26.88 -2.39
N ARG A 259 -1.41 25.99 -2.31
CA ARG A 259 -0.53 25.80 -1.15
C ARG A 259 0.40 26.98 -0.92
N TYR A 260 -0.16 28.09 -0.44
CA TYR A 260 0.55 29.37 -0.32
C TYR A 260 1.66 29.35 0.73
N MET A 261 1.67 28.39 1.67
CA MET A 261 2.75 28.20 2.63
C MET A 261 3.84 27.25 2.13
N GLU A 262 3.79 26.75 0.88
CA GLU A 262 4.81 25.84 0.35
C GLU A 262 6.23 26.43 0.46
N GLY A 263 6.38 27.72 0.17
CA GLY A 263 7.66 28.42 0.26
C GLY A 263 8.11 28.79 1.68
N TRP A 264 7.33 28.47 2.71
CA TRP A 264 7.68 28.80 4.09
C TRP A 264 8.66 27.77 4.66
N THR A 265 9.50 28.18 5.60
CA THR A 265 10.27 27.26 6.44
C THR A 265 9.38 26.67 7.54
N ASP A 266 9.75 25.50 8.07
CA ASP A 266 9.03 24.87 9.18
C ASP A 266 8.87 25.80 10.39
N ARG A 267 9.89 26.63 10.65
CA ARG A 267 9.84 27.69 11.68
C ARG A 267 8.81 28.77 11.37
N GLN A 268 8.70 29.21 10.12
CA GLN A 268 7.71 30.21 9.73
C GLN A 268 6.29 29.67 9.86
N VAL A 269 6.06 28.41 9.48
CA VAL A 269 4.76 27.73 9.68
C VAL A 269 4.43 27.64 11.16
N ALA A 270 5.37 27.19 12.00
CA ALA A 270 5.16 27.07 13.45
C ALA A 270 4.89 28.43 14.12
N MET A 271 5.63 29.48 13.75
CA MET A 271 5.41 30.84 14.28
C MET A 271 4.07 31.42 13.83
N GLY A 272 3.68 31.22 12.57
CA GLY A 272 2.39 31.66 12.04
C GLY A 272 1.22 30.97 12.73
N ALA A 273 1.32 29.64 12.92
CA ALA A 273 0.32 28.85 13.62
C ALA A 273 0.19 29.26 15.09
N ALA A 274 1.30 29.45 15.80
CA ALA A 274 1.28 29.87 17.21
C ALA A 274 0.62 31.24 17.38
N LYS A 275 0.98 32.22 16.53
CA LYS A 275 0.34 33.54 16.53
C LYS A 275 -1.16 33.45 16.28
N LEU A 276 -1.58 32.64 15.31
CA LEU A 276 -3.00 32.48 15.00
C LEU A 276 -3.77 31.82 16.17
N ILE A 277 -3.16 30.88 16.88
CA ILE A 277 -3.75 30.31 18.10
C ILE A 277 -3.90 31.40 19.16
N ASP A 278 -2.87 32.23 19.38
CA ASP A 278 -2.93 33.35 20.33
C ASP A 278 -4.06 34.33 19.97
N ASP A 279 -4.28 34.57 18.68
CA ASP A 279 -5.33 35.44 18.16
C ASP A 279 -6.73 34.82 18.33
N ILE A 280 -6.88 33.49 18.21
CA ILE A 280 -8.18 32.80 18.31
C ILE A 280 -8.58 32.49 19.76
N GLN A 281 -7.60 32.10 20.58
CA GLN A 281 -7.82 31.54 21.92
C GLN A 281 -8.76 32.38 22.81
N PRO A 282 -8.64 33.72 22.89
CA PRO A 282 -9.52 34.53 23.73
C PRO A 282 -11.01 34.37 23.40
N PHE A 283 -11.35 34.13 22.13
CA PHE A 283 -12.72 34.11 21.63
C PHE A 283 -13.40 32.73 21.74
N ILE A 284 -12.61 31.67 21.90
CA ILE A 284 -13.11 30.28 21.99
C ILE A 284 -13.11 29.73 23.42
N MET A 285 -12.46 30.43 24.36
CA MET A 285 -12.47 30.05 25.78
C MET A 285 -13.79 30.39 26.48
N LYS A 286 -14.16 29.56 27.47
CA LYS A 286 -15.38 29.74 28.25
C LYS A 286 -15.35 31.09 29.00
N GLY A 287 -16.30 31.97 28.68
CA GLY A 287 -16.40 33.31 29.26
C GLY A 287 -15.57 34.38 28.53
N GLY A 288 -14.97 34.04 27.39
CA GLY A 288 -14.24 34.98 26.54
C GLY A 288 -15.15 35.95 25.76
N PRO A 289 -14.58 37.02 25.17
CA PRO A 289 -15.31 37.93 24.30
C PRO A 289 -15.86 37.24 23.05
N SER A 290 -16.98 37.74 22.52
CA SER A 290 -17.53 37.27 21.25
C SER A 290 -16.92 38.02 20.07
N LEU A 291 -16.51 37.30 19.04
CA LEU A 291 -16.09 37.84 17.75
C LEU A 291 -17.25 37.71 16.73
N PRO A 292 -17.39 38.63 15.75
CA PRO A 292 -18.30 38.41 14.63
C PRO A 292 -18.09 37.04 13.96
N ALA A 293 -19.18 36.35 13.64
CA ALA A 293 -19.13 34.96 13.19
C ALA A 293 -18.32 34.75 11.89
N ASN A 294 -18.31 35.75 11.01
CA ASN A 294 -17.52 35.76 9.78
C ASN A 294 -16.02 35.87 10.06
N GLU A 295 -15.61 36.77 10.97
CA GLU A 295 -14.20 36.93 11.34
C GLU A 295 -13.67 35.67 12.04
N LEU A 296 -14.49 35.05 12.89
CA LEU A 296 -14.09 33.83 13.59
C LEU A 296 -13.98 32.67 12.60
N ALA A 297 -14.90 32.59 11.64
CA ALA A 297 -14.83 31.61 10.58
C ALA A 297 -13.57 31.74 9.73
N GLU A 298 -13.13 32.96 9.40
CA GLU A 298 -11.88 33.19 8.67
C GLU A 298 -10.64 32.74 9.45
N LEU A 299 -10.56 33.08 10.74
CA LEU A 299 -9.47 32.63 11.59
C LEU A 299 -9.46 31.09 11.72
N MET A 300 -10.62 30.47 11.88
CA MET A 300 -10.75 29.02 11.94
C MET A 300 -10.40 28.34 10.60
N MET A 301 -10.69 28.97 9.46
CA MET A 301 -10.28 28.48 8.14
C MET A 301 -8.76 28.55 7.96
N GLN A 302 -8.14 29.69 8.33
CA GLN A 302 -6.68 29.83 8.31
C GLN A 302 -6.00 28.82 9.26
N PHE A 303 -6.61 28.56 10.41
CA PHE A 303 -6.12 27.54 11.33
C PHE A 303 -6.18 26.15 10.69
N GLY A 304 -7.26 25.83 9.97
CA GLY A 304 -7.36 24.64 9.15
C GLY A 304 -6.24 24.51 8.12
N ASP A 305 -5.85 25.60 7.45
CA ASP A 305 -4.74 25.62 6.50
C ASP A 305 -3.39 25.32 7.19
N PHE A 306 -3.16 25.87 8.39
CA PHE A 306 -1.96 25.55 9.19
C PHE A 306 -1.92 24.09 9.63
N ILE A 307 -3.07 23.51 10.00
CA ILE A 307 -3.17 22.09 10.29
C ILE A 307 -2.81 21.26 9.06
N GLU A 308 -3.36 21.60 7.90
CA GLU A 308 -3.08 20.86 6.67
C GLU A 308 -1.61 21.00 6.25
N GLU A 309 -1.03 22.19 6.33
CA GLU A 309 0.39 22.40 6.04
C GLU A 309 1.29 21.64 7.03
N SER A 310 0.91 21.64 8.32
CA SER A 310 1.57 20.84 9.33
C SER A 310 1.53 19.36 9.00
N ASN A 311 0.41 18.86 8.44
CA ASN A 311 0.26 17.47 8.03
C ASN A 311 1.13 17.12 6.83
N LEU A 312 1.11 17.95 5.78
CA LEU A 312 1.94 17.76 4.58
C LEU A 312 3.44 17.75 4.90
N ARG A 313 3.86 18.52 5.90
CA ARG A 313 5.27 18.59 6.35
C ARG A 313 5.62 17.60 7.46
N GLY A 314 4.63 16.94 8.06
CA GLY A 314 4.79 16.13 9.27
C GLY A 314 5.24 16.90 10.52
N LEU A 315 4.90 18.18 10.69
CA LEU A 315 5.31 18.98 11.87
C LEU A 315 4.62 18.51 13.16
N ASP A 316 5.32 18.56 14.30
CA ASP A 316 4.72 18.28 15.60
C ASP A 316 4.11 19.56 16.17
N ILE A 317 2.81 19.54 16.47
CA ILE A 317 2.09 20.72 16.98
C ILE A 317 2.62 21.16 18.34
N ARG A 318 3.27 20.27 19.11
CA ARG A 318 3.98 20.64 20.35
C ARG A 318 5.06 21.69 20.09
N GLU A 319 5.61 21.76 18.88
CA GLU A 319 6.60 22.78 18.53
C GLU A 319 5.99 24.18 18.47
N PHE A 320 4.69 24.31 18.20
CA PHE A 320 4.01 25.61 18.16
C PHE A 320 4.01 26.25 19.55
N ASN A 321 3.97 25.43 20.61
CA ASN A 321 4.03 25.90 21.99
C ASN A 321 5.30 26.70 22.30
N LYS A 322 6.38 26.47 21.54
CA LYS A 322 7.66 27.19 21.69
C LYS A 322 7.58 28.65 21.21
N TYR A 323 6.54 29.00 20.46
CA TYR A 323 6.41 30.28 19.77
C TYR A 323 5.19 31.12 20.20
N HIS A 324 4.39 30.64 21.15
CA HIS A 324 3.34 31.45 21.78
C HIS A 324 3.92 32.73 22.38
N GLN A 325 3.27 33.85 22.13
CA GLN A 325 3.60 35.09 22.82
C GLN A 325 2.91 35.05 24.19
N ARG A 326 3.72 35.08 25.26
CA ARG A 326 3.20 35.17 26.64
C ARG A 326 2.59 36.53 26.92
#